data_AF-A0A7J2KCI8-F1
#
_entry.id   AF-A0A7J2KCI8-F1
#
_cell.length_a   1.000
_cell.length_b   1.000
_cell.length_c   1.000
_cell.angle_alpha   90.00
_cell.angle_beta   90.00
_cell.angle_gamma   90.00
#
_symmetry.space_group_name_H-M   'P 1'
#
loop_
_entity.id
_entity.type
_entity.pdbx_description
1 polymer ?
#
loop_
_entity_poly.entity_id
_entity_poly.type
_entity_poly.pdbx_seq_one_letter_code
_entity_poly.pdbx_strand_id
1 'polypeptide(L)'
;MYPGGKQIISWALDYGVYIISSIGGEGNGVIVDPLGRIWLESSRYSPIICKTINLDYEILHLDYNFSKLEKIKKKYGDSVEIEVSRPEAIFMMTSYLEDKSIEDIIREFDLETREKYFERANRVRINMLRKKGIYSKIK
;
A
#
# COMPACT_ATOMS: atom_id res chain seq x y z
N MET A 1 17.73 -8.89 -19.83
CA MET A 1 16.86 -7.68 -19.88
C MET A 1 16.89 -7.00 -18.51
N TYR A 2 16.42 -5.77 -18.36
CA TYR A 2 16.40 -5.09 -17.05
C TYR A 2 15.27 -5.62 -16.15
N PRO A 3 15.55 -6.18 -14.95
CA PRO A 3 14.53 -6.77 -14.06
C PRO A 3 13.73 -5.76 -13.23
N GLY A 4 14.03 -4.47 -13.29
CA GLY A 4 13.41 -3.44 -12.44
C GLY A 4 14.06 -3.32 -11.04
N GLY A 5 14.52 -4.43 -10.45
CA GLY A 5 15.26 -4.44 -9.19
C GLY A 5 14.56 -3.64 -8.07
N LYS A 6 15.29 -2.72 -7.42
CA LYS A 6 14.72 -1.88 -6.34
C LYS A 6 13.67 -0.88 -6.82
N GLN A 7 13.62 -0.53 -8.11
CA GLN A 7 12.69 0.47 -8.61
C GLN A 7 11.24 -0.02 -8.53
N ILE A 8 10.99 -1.27 -8.94
CA ILE A 8 9.65 -1.86 -8.87
C ILE A 8 9.19 -2.06 -7.43
N ILE A 9 10.12 -2.29 -6.48
CA ILE A 9 9.80 -2.31 -5.05
C ILE A 9 9.37 -0.92 -4.57
N SER A 10 10.15 0.13 -4.91
CA SER A 10 9.81 1.51 -4.56
C SER A 10 8.47 1.91 -5.14
N TRP A 11 8.22 1.63 -6.42
CA TRP A 11 6.96 1.99 -7.07
C TRP A 11 5.76 1.26 -6.48
N ALA A 12 5.89 -0.04 -6.18
CA ALA A 12 4.81 -0.78 -5.55
C ALA A 12 4.44 -0.16 -4.19
N LEU A 13 5.46 0.22 -3.41
CA LEU A 13 5.28 0.93 -2.15
C LEU A 13 4.68 2.33 -2.36
N ASP A 14 5.29 3.17 -3.18
CA ASP A 14 4.93 4.59 -3.39
C ASP A 14 3.51 4.75 -3.93
N TYR A 15 3.14 3.92 -4.89
CA TYR A 15 1.82 3.95 -5.53
C TYR A 15 0.81 3.03 -4.85
N GLY A 16 1.25 2.09 -4.01
CA GLY A 16 0.36 1.18 -3.28
C GLY A 16 -0.33 0.19 -4.20
N VAL A 17 0.40 -0.33 -5.20
CA VAL A 17 -0.14 -1.22 -6.23
C VAL A 17 0.67 -2.50 -6.33
N TYR A 18 0.02 -3.57 -6.76
CA TYR A 18 0.73 -4.77 -7.20
C TYR A 18 1.54 -4.47 -8.47
N ILE A 19 2.79 -4.91 -8.50
CA ILE A 19 3.65 -4.81 -9.69
C ILE A 19 4.10 -6.21 -10.10
N ILE A 20 3.85 -6.56 -11.36
CA ILE A 20 4.27 -7.82 -11.97
C ILE A 20 5.34 -7.52 -13.02
N SER A 21 6.51 -8.14 -12.86
CA SER A 21 7.62 -8.06 -13.81
C SER A 21 7.79 -9.40 -14.51
N SER A 22 7.84 -9.39 -15.84
CA SER A 22 8.15 -10.55 -16.67
C SER A 22 9.30 -10.19 -17.58
N ILE A 23 10.39 -10.95 -17.51
CA ILE A 23 11.62 -10.68 -18.24
C ILE A 23 12.11 -11.91 -18.99
N GLY A 24 12.68 -11.68 -20.18
CA GLY A 24 13.35 -12.70 -20.96
C GLY A 24 14.87 -12.75 -20.70
N GLY A 25 15.45 -13.90 -21.01
CA GLY A 25 16.89 -14.16 -20.89
C GLY A 25 17.32 -14.49 -19.45
N GLU A 26 18.50 -14.01 -19.06
CA GLU A 26 18.99 -14.19 -17.69
C GLU A 26 18.29 -13.21 -16.73
N GLY A 27 17.45 -13.76 -15.85
CA GLY A 27 16.80 -13.07 -14.75
C GLY A 27 15.47 -13.72 -14.36
N ASN A 28 14.88 -13.25 -13.26
CA ASN A 28 13.65 -13.78 -12.70
C ASN A 28 12.51 -12.75 -12.85
N GLY A 29 11.33 -13.24 -13.21
CA GLY A 29 10.09 -12.48 -13.09
C GLY A 29 9.66 -12.43 -11.63
N VAL A 30 9.01 -11.36 -11.22
CA VAL A 30 8.58 -11.17 -9.82
C VAL A 30 7.17 -10.62 -9.74
N ILE A 31 6.48 -10.97 -8.66
CA ILE A 31 5.25 -10.31 -8.21
C ILE A 31 5.60 -9.58 -6.92
N VAL A 32 5.38 -8.26 -6.91
CA VAL A 32 5.61 -7.37 -5.76
C VAL A 32 4.26 -6.86 -5.28
N ASP A 33 4.07 -6.86 -3.97
CA ASP A 33 2.84 -6.38 -3.36
C ASP A 33 2.86 -4.85 -3.07
N PRO A 34 1.69 -4.25 -2.76
CA PRO A 34 1.57 -2.84 -2.42
C PRO A 34 2.39 -2.35 -1.21
N LEU A 35 2.92 -3.27 -0.40
CA LEU A 35 3.81 -2.97 0.73
C LEU A 35 5.30 -3.03 0.33
N GLY A 36 5.61 -3.26 -0.96
CA GLY A 36 6.97 -3.35 -1.49
C GLY A 36 7.64 -4.70 -1.22
N ARG A 37 6.88 -5.74 -0.86
CA ARG A 37 7.42 -7.07 -0.59
C ARG A 37 7.38 -7.92 -1.85
N ILE A 38 8.48 -8.63 -2.15
CA ILE A 38 8.47 -9.65 -3.21
C ILE A 38 7.63 -10.83 -2.71
N TRP A 39 6.50 -11.08 -3.35
CA TRP A 39 5.58 -12.17 -3.05
C TRP A 39 5.99 -13.48 -3.72
N LEU A 40 6.36 -13.41 -4.99
CA LEU A 40 6.85 -14.54 -5.76
C LEU A 40 7.97 -14.09 -6.68
N GLU A 41 8.93 -14.99 -6.88
CA GLU A 41 10.04 -14.83 -7.81
C GLU A 41 10.17 -16.11 -8.61
N SER A 42 10.21 -16.00 -9.94
CA SER A 42 10.46 -17.13 -10.82
C SER A 42 11.92 -17.57 -10.72
N SER A 43 12.26 -18.69 -11.32
CA SER A 43 13.65 -19.09 -11.45
C SER A 43 13.87 -19.82 -12.77
N ARG A 44 15.14 -20.09 -13.10
CA ARG A 44 15.47 -20.96 -14.23
C ARG A 44 14.83 -22.35 -14.14
N TYR A 45 14.58 -22.84 -12.93
CA TYR A 45 13.99 -24.15 -12.68
C TYR A 45 12.47 -24.10 -12.49
N SER A 46 11.91 -22.91 -12.26
CA SER A 46 10.46 -22.66 -12.20
C SER A 46 10.16 -21.34 -12.92
N PRO A 47 10.17 -21.34 -14.27
CA PRO A 47 10.08 -20.12 -15.06
C PRO A 47 8.69 -19.47 -15.02
N ILE A 48 7.67 -20.23 -14.59
CA ILE A 48 6.29 -19.77 -14.49
C ILE A 48 5.94 -19.62 -13.00
N ILE A 49 5.43 -18.45 -12.64
CA ILE A 49 4.84 -18.16 -11.32
C ILE A 49 3.39 -17.72 -11.52
N CYS A 50 2.53 -18.07 -10.57
CA CYS A 50 1.11 -17.74 -10.60
C CYS A 50 0.62 -17.42 -9.19
N LYS A 51 -0.25 -16.42 -9.07
CA LYS A 51 -0.84 -15.98 -7.81
C LYS A 51 -2.24 -15.42 -8.09
N THR A 52 -3.22 -15.80 -7.27
CA THR A 52 -4.50 -15.10 -7.21
C THR A 52 -4.35 -13.87 -6.32
N ILE A 53 -4.79 -12.71 -6.79
CA ILE A 53 -4.67 -11.43 -6.08
C ILE A 53 -6.07 -10.92 -5.78
N ASN A 54 -6.32 -10.55 -4.52
CA ASN A 54 -7.52 -9.80 -4.14
C ASN A 54 -7.27 -8.31 -4.40
N LEU A 55 -8.13 -7.68 -5.20
CA LEU A 55 -8.04 -6.26 -5.55
C LEU A 55 -8.89 -5.36 -4.64
N ASP A 56 -9.66 -5.95 -3.74
CA ASP A 56 -10.46 -5.23 -2.75
C ASP A 56 -9.61 -4.93 -1.50
N TYR A 57 -8.63 -4.03 -1.68
CA TYR A 57 -7.70 -3.61 -0.64
C TYR A 57 -7.41 -2.12 -0.70
N GLU A 58 -6.90 -1.58 0.39
CA GLU A 58 -6.40 -0.20 0.46
C GLU A 58 -5.16 -0.11 1.34
N ILE A 59 -4.30 0.87 1.07
CA ILE A 59 -3.14 1.19 1.87
C ILE A 59 -3.42 2.40 2.75
N LEU A 60 -3.17 2.23 4.04
CA LEU A 60 -3.42 3.25 5.05
C LEU A 60 -2.16 3.50 5.88
N HIS A 61 -2.03 4.71 6.41
CA HIS A 61 -0.98 5.03 7.38
C HIS A 61 -1.45 4.64 8.79
N LEU A 62 -0.54 4.19 9.65
CA LEU A 62 -0.86 3.77 11.03
C LEU A 62 -1.35 4.92 11.90
N ASP A 63 -0.77 6.11 11.71
CA ASP A 63 -1.17 7.30 12.48
C ASP A 63 -2.66 7.60 12.28
N TYR A 64 -3.34 7.98 13.37
CA TYR A 64 -4.80 8.16 13.50
C TYR A 64 -5.69 6.93 13.23
N ASN A 65 -5.23 5.94 12.48
CA ASN A 65 -5.99 4.72 12.19
C ASN A 65 -5.75 3.58 13.20
N PHE A 66 -4.58 3.52 13.84
CA PHE A 66 -4.18 2.41 14.69
C PHE A 66 -5.19 2.09 15.81
N SER A 67 -5.74 3.11 16.46
CA SER A 67 -6.73 2.97 17.54
C SER A 67 -8.06 2.38 17.09
N LYS A 68 -8.32 2.32 15.78
CA LYS A 68 -9.55 1.81 15.18
C LYS A 68 -9.42 0.32 14.79
N LEU A 69 -8.20 -0.19 14.63
CA LEU A 69 -7.95 -1.56 14.14
C LEU A 69 -8.50 -2.63 15.08
N GLU A 70 -8.43 -2.43 16.40
CA GLU A 70 -8.99 -3.37 17.37
C GLU A 70 -10.51 -3.52 17.20
N LYS A 71 -11.22 -2.42 16.91
CA LYS A 71 -12.68 -2.44 16.69
C LYS A 71 -13.03 -3.16 15.37
N ILE A 72 -12.24 -2.94 14.33
CA ILE A 72 -12.39 -3.62 13.04
C ILE A 72 -12.20 -5.13 13.24
N LYS A 73 -11.12 -5.53 13.91
CA LYS A 73 -10.83 -6.94 14.18
C LYS A 73 -11.90 -7.60 15.05
N LYS A 74 -12.42 -6.91 16.07
CA LYS A 74 -13.54 -7.40 16.89
C LYS A 74 -14.83 -7.58 16.09
N LYS A 75 -15.09 -6.72 15.10
CA LYS A 75 -16.32 -6.77 14.29
C LYS A 75 -16.25 -7.80 13.17
N TYR A 76 -15.14 -7.83 12.43
CA TYR A 76 -15.02 -8.62 11.19
C TYR A 76 -14.11 -9.83 11.30
N GLY A 77 -13.33 -9.96 12.38
CA GLY A 77 -12.45 -11.11 12.57
C GLY A 77 -11.49 -11.30 11.38
N ASP A 78 -11.51 -12.49 10.79
CA ASP A 78 -10.62 -12.85 9.67
C ASP A 78 -11.18 -12.49 8.29
N SER A 79 -12.43 -12.00 8.22
CA SER A 79 -13.01 -11.50 6.97
C SER A 79 -12.41 -10.17 6.52
N VAL A 80 -11.61 -9.52 7.38
CA VAL A 80 -10.79 -8.36 7.03
C VAL A 80 -9.35 -8.64 7.46
N GLU A 81 -8.46 -8.74 6.48
CA GLU A 81 -7.04 -8.94 6.69
C GLU A 81 -6.35 -7.59 6.89
N ILE A 82 -5.41 -7.53 7.84
CA ILE A 82 -4.65 -6.33 8.16
C ILE A 82 -3.17 -6.74 8.22
N GLU A 83 -2.39 -6.26 7.25
CA GLU A 83 -0.96 -6.52 7.16
C GLU A 83 -0.18 -5.25 7.45
N VAL A 84 0.50 -5.19 8.60
CA VAL A 84 1.28 -4.02 9.02
C VAL A 84 2.69 -4.09 8.45
N SER A 85 3.15 -3.00 7.82
CA SER A 85 4.55 -2.84 7.39
C SER A 85 5.30 -1.85 8.27
N ARG A 86 6.53 -2.23 8.64
CA ARG A 86 7.48 -1.43 9.40
C ARG A 86 8.85 -1.53 8.69
N PRO A 87 9.63 -0.44 8.64
CA PRO A 87 9.49 0.81 9.40
C PRO A 87 8.57 1.89 8.80
N GLU A 88 7.93 1.64 7.65
CA GLU A 88 7.16 2.62 6.87
C GLU A 88 5.89 3.12 7.59
N ALA A 89 5.47 2.42 8.64
CA ALA A 89 4.30 2.74 9.45
C ALA A 89 3.00 2.81 8.62
N ILE A 90 2.88 1.93 7.64
CA ILE A 90 1.67 1.73 6.84
C ILE A 90 1.10 0.32 7.09
N PHE A 91 -0.13 0.10 6.67
CA PHE A 91 -0.72 -1.23 6.61
C PHE A 91 -1.59 -1.37 5.36
N MET A 92 -1.67 -2.59 4.86
CA MET A 92 -2.64 -2.99 3.86
C MET A 92 -3.85 -3.59 4.57
N MET A 93 -5.05 -3.16 4.18
CA MET A 93 -6.29 -3.75 4.66
C MET A 93 -7.03 -4.34 3.46
N THR A 94 -7.48 -5.59 3.58
CA THR A 94 -8.10 -6.34 2.49
C THR A 94 -9.43 -6.92 2.95
N SER A 95 -10.49 -6.71 2.17
CA SER A 95 -11.81 -7.26 2.45
C SER A 95 -11.99 -8.63 1.80
N TYR A 96 -12.51 -9.59 2.55
CA TYR A 96 -12.97 -10.90 2.06
C TYR A 96 -14.47 -11.10 2.29
N LEU A 97 -15.21 -10.02 2.60
CA LEU A 97 -16.65 -10.04 2.76
C LEU A 97 -17.34 -10.10 1.38
N GLU A 98 -18.42 -10.86 1.28
CA GLU A 98 -19.21 -10.92 0.04
C GLU A 98 -20.07 -9.66 -0.18
N ASP A 99 -20.44 -8.97 0.91
CA ASP A 99 -21.42 -7.89 0.93
C ASP A 99 -20.82 -6.50 1.20
N LYS A 100 -19.50 -6.40 1.45
CA LYS A 100 -18.83 -5.14 1.77
C LYS A 100 -17.45 -5.03 1.14
N SER A 101 -17.23 -3.92 0.46
CA SER A 101 -15.90 -3.58 -0.06
C SER A 101 -15.00 -2.97 1.02
N ILE A 102 -13.72 -2.87 0.72
CA ILE A 102 -12.77 -2.16 1.56
C ILE A 102 -13.17 -0.69 1.76
N GLU A 103 -13.74 -0.04 0.74
CA GLU A 103 -14.22 1.34 0.83
C GLU A 103 -15.44 1.48 1.75
N ASP A 104 -16.29 0.46 1.85
CA ASP A 104 -17.38 0.43 2.82
C ASP A 104 -16.84 0.38 4.25
N ILE A 105 -15.85 -0.47 4.50
CA ILE A 105 -15.19 -0.59 5.82
C ILE A 105 -14.48 0.73 6.18
N ILE A 106 -13.77 1.34 5.23
CA ILE A 106 -13.11 2.63 5.42
C ILE A 106 -14.11 3.71 5.83
N ARG A 107 -15.25 3.79 5.15
CA ARG A 107 -16.32 4.75 5.50
C ARG A 107 -16.94 4.45 6.85
N GLU A 108 -17.20 3.18 7.15
CA GLU A 108 -17.82 2.76 8.41
C GLU A 108 -16.98 3.11 9.64
N PHE A 109 -15.66 2.97 9.56
CA PHE A 109 -14.73 3.26 10.66
C PHE A 109 -14.08 4.64 10.56
N ASP A 110 -14.49 5.46 9.59
CA ASP A 110 -13.94 6.79 9.33
C ASP A 110 -12.40 6.74 9.17
N LEU A 111 -11.89 5.77 8.42
CA LEU A 111 -10.44 5.61 8.23
C LEU A 111 -9.88 6.64 7.25
N GLU A 112 -8.67 7.12 7.52
CA GLU A 112 -7.94 8.01 6.62
C GLU A 112 -7.03 7.18 5.70
N THR A 113 -7.29 7.19 4.38
CA THR A 113 -6.41 6.52 3.40
C THR A 113 -5.01 7.14 3.41
N ARG A 114 -3.99 6.40 2.95
CA ARG A 114 -2.62 6.90 2.92
C ARG A 114 -2.48 8.17 2.08
N GLU A 115 -3.18 8.24 0.95
CA GLU A 115 -3.23 9.44 0.11
C GLU A 115 -3.72 10.65 0.91
N LYS A 116 -4.90 10.54 1.55
CA LYS A 116 -5.49 11.61 2.37
C LYS A 116 -4.58 12.01 3.54
N TYR A 117 -3.94 11.05 4.19
CA TYR A 117 -2.96 11.31 5.25
C TYR A 117 -1.80 12.18 4.73
N PHE A 118 -1.20 11.82 3.59
CA PHE A 118 -0.10 12.59 3.02
C PHE A 118 -0.54 13.95 2.49
N GLU A 119 -1.73 14.08 1.91
CA GLU A 119 -2.30 15.38 1.55
C GLU A 119 -2.47 16.29 2.77
N ARG A 120 -3.05 15.76 3.85
CA ARG A 120 -3.21 16.49 5.12
C ARG A 120 -1.86 16.91 5.70
N ALA A 121 -0.91 15.99 5.80
CA ALA A 121 0.43 16.27 6.29
C ALA A 121 1.15 17.34 5.44
N ASN A 122 1.04 17.24 4.11
CA ASN A 122 1.60 18.23 3.19
C ASN A 122 0.94 19.61 3.34
N ARG A 123 -0.37 19.70 3.53
CA ARG A 123 -1.05 20.97 3.82
C ARG A 123 -0.49 21.64 5.08
N VAL A 124 -0.32 20.87 6.17
CA VAL A 124 0.28 21.39 7.41
C VAL A 124 1.70 21.91 7.16
N ARG A 125 2.53 21.12 6.48
CA ARG A 125 3.90 21.50 6.12
C ARG A 125 3.96 22.78 5.29
N ILE A 126 3.16 22.87 4.22
CA ILE A 126 3.12 24.04 3.34
C ILE A 126 2.68 25.29 4.10
N ASN A 127 1.68 25.18 4.97
CA ASN A 127 1.23 26.30 5.79
C ASN A 127 2.34 26.82 6.72
N MET A 128 3.13 25.91 7.32
CA MET A 128 4.27 26.30 8.15
C MET A 128 5.40 26.94 7.35
N LEU A 129 5.70 26.42 6.16
CA LEU A 129 6.72 27.00 5.29
C LEU A 129 6.33 28.40 4.80
N ARG A 130 5.04 28.63 4.50
CA ARG A 130 4.50 29.96 4.17
C ARG A 130 4.64 30.93 5.34
N LYS A 131 4.30 30.52 6.57
CA LYS A 131 4.47 31.35 7.78
C LYS A 131 5.91 31.76 8.02
N LYS A 132 6.88 30.90 7.67
CA LYS A 132 8.32 31.19 7.79
C LYS A 132 8.90 31.99 6.61
N GLY A 133 8.10 32.33 5.59
CA GLY A 133 8.58 33.02 4.39
C GLY A 133 9.46 32.17 3.47
N ILE A 134 9.55 30.85 3.70
CA ILE A 134 10.41 29.93 2.93
C ILE A 134 9.71 29.47 1.63
N TYR A 135 8.38 29.55 1.60
CA TYR A 135 7.57 29.13 0.46
C TYR A 135 6.75 30.30 -0.09
N SER A 136 7.31 31.06 -1.03
CA SER A 136 6.55 31.95 -1.91
C SER A 136 6.02 31.15 -3.09
N LYS A 137 4.74 31.29 -3.45
CA LYS A 137 4.18 30.67 -4.67
C LYS A 137 5.13 30.95 -5.85
N ILE A 138 5.68 29.91 -6.47
CA ILE A 138 6.06 30.02 -7.88
C ILE A 138 4.73 30.28 -8.61
N LYS A 139 4.66 31.43 -9.28
CA LYS A 139 3.49 31.83 -10.07
C LYS A 139 3.26 30.84 -11.20
#